data_AF-A0A0W0G3Z2-F1
#
_entry.id   AF-A0A0W0G3Z2-F1
#
_cell.length_a   1.000
_cell.length_b   1.000
_cell.length_c   1.000
_cell.angle_alpha   90.00
_cell.angle_beta   90.00
_cell.angle_gamma   90.00
#
_symmetry.space_group_name_H-M   'P 1'
#
loop_
_entity.id
_entity.type
_entity.pdbx_description
1 polymer ?
#
loop_
_entity_poly.entity_id
_entity_poly.type
_entity_poly.pdbx_seq_one_letter_code
_entity_poly.pdbx_strand_id
1 'polypeptide(L)'
;EARKLKVKQDAFCEKVAAGNWAAVQAGGDFPDDLQWEALVDVLRGKVKIQNHCYEAVDLDGIIRLTNEFKFSIAAFHHAHEAYLVPGLLRQMYGHTPGIAMFATNSRYKREAYRGSEFAPRVLADEGIDVVLKSDHPVTNSRYLLHEAQQAFYYGLPASLALASVTTTPAKIAGLDHRVGKVKAGWDADLVLWDSHPLALSATPIQVFIDGIPQLSAPSTIAPSPLKQQTVPKTPNWDAEAVEAVKFDGLPPLEGKKVGKVGQSGEGVVFDGVGSMYVKRGGKVVEVFSLSPGSGLASVVVKEGKVSCIAGIETTEFRSCVQDDFRNGEQVRLDLKGGSLSYVLLSLSSSR
;
A
#
# COMPACT_ATOMS: atom_id res chain seq x y z
N GLU A 1 -36.03 5.75 8.82
CA GLU A 1 -36.48 7.16 8.94
C GLU A 1 -36.01 8.07 7.81
N ALA A 2 -34.70 8.26 7.55
CA ALA A 2 -34.23 9.17 6.49
C ALA A 2 -34.88 8.96 5.11
N ARG A 3 -35.12 7.71 4.67
CA ARG A 3 -35.84 7.43 3.43
C ARG A 3 -37.28 7.97 3.43
N LYS A 4 -37.98 7.90 4.57
CA LYS A 4 -39.34 8.46 4.70
C LYS A 4 -39.31 9.97 4.59
N LEU A 5 -38.32 10.63 5.21
CA LEU A 5 -38.12 12.08 5.09
C LEU A 5 -37.84 12.46 3.63
N LYS A 6 -36.92 11.76 2.95
CA LYS A 6 -36.62 11.96 1.52
C LYS A 6 -37.90 11.89 0.67
N VAL A 7 -38.76 10.89 0.89
CA VAL A 7 -40.03 10.74 0.14
C VAL A 7 -40.99 11.90 0.40
N LYS A 8 -41.11 12.36 1.66
CA LYS A 8 -41.92 13.55 1.98
C LYS A 8 -41.40 14.80 1.28
N GLN A 9 -40.08 14.99 1.25
CA GLN A 9 -39.44 16.10 0.55
C GLN A 9 -39.66 16.03 -0.95
N ASP A 10 -39.53 14.84 -1.56
CA ASP A 10 -39.77 14.64 -2.99
C ASP A 10 -41.22 15.00 -3.35
N ALA A 11 -42.20 14.51 -2.57
CA ALA A 11 -43.61 14.83 -2.77
C ALA A 11 -43.93 16.32 -2.57
N PHE A 12 -43.24 17.01 -1.67
CA PHE A 12 -43.35 18.47 -1.53
C PHE A 12 -42.81 19.17 -2.78
N CYS A 13 -41.59 18.81 -3.23
CA CYS A 13 -40.95 19.42 -4.39
C CYS A 13 -41.72 19.18 -5.69
N GLU A 14 -42.34 18.02 -5.87
CA GLU A 14 -43.20 17.72 -7.03
C GLU A 14 -44.40 18.67 -7.13
N LYS A 15 -45.06 18.99 -6.00
CA LYS A 15 -46.17 19.95 -5.96
C LYS A 15 -45.73 21.36 -6.34
N VAL A 16 -44.56 21.78 -5.83
CA VAL A 16 -43.95 23.07 -6.15
C VAL A 16 -43.63 23.14 -7.65
N ALA A 17 -42.97 22.11 -8.19
CA ALA A 17 -42.63 22.03 -9.62
C ALA A 17 -43.86 22.03 -10.53
N ALA A 18 -44.98 21.45 -10.09
CA ALA A 18 -46.26 21.46 -10.80
C ALA A 18 -47.04 22.79 -10.65
N GLY A 19 -46.53 23.76 -9.89
CA GLY A 19 -47.22 25.04 -9.64
C GLY A 19 -48.49 24.90 -8.79
N ASN A 20 -48.69 23.77 -8.09
CA ASN A 20 -49.88 23.53 -7.29
C ASN A 20 -49.76 24.15 -5.89
N TRP A 21 -49.76 25.49 -5.85
CA TRP A 21 -49.57 26.26 -4.62
C TRP A 21 -50.63 26.00 -3.55
N ALA A 22 -51.87 25.71 -3.96
CA ALA A 22 -52.94 25.34 -3.03
C ALA A 22 -52.59 24.04 -2.27
N ALA A 23 -52.06 23.03 -2.95
CA ALA A 23 -51.64 21.77 -2.33
C ALA A 23 -50.35 21.88 -1.50
N VAL A 24 -49.49 22.86 -1.81
CA VAL A 24 -48.31 23.20 -0.99
C VAL A 24 -48.76 23.87 0.30
N GLN A 25 -49.60 24.91 0.22
CA GLN A 25 -50.14 25.62 1.39
C GLN A 25 -50.94 24.69 2.31
N ALA A 26 -51.75 23.80 1.75
CA ALA A 26 -52.48 22.80 2.54
C ALA A 26 -51.58 21.73 3.18
N GLY A 27 -50.40 21.49 2.61
CA GLY A 27 -49.43 20.49 3.08
C GLY A 27 -48.50 20.98 4.19
N GLY A 28 -48.46 22.29 4.45
CA GLY A 28 -47.56 22.92 5.43
C GLY A 28 -46.17 23.21 4.89
N ASP A 29 -45.22 23.41 5.80
CA ASP A 29 -43.83 23.74 5.48
C ASP A 29 -43.08 22.58 4.83
N PHE A 30 -41.90 22.88 4.27
CA PHE A 30 -41.01 21.86 3.72
C PHE A 30 -40.66 20.83 4.81
N PRO A 31 -40.83 19.52 4.56
CA PRO A 31 -40.55 18.51 5.57
C PRO A 31 -39.04 18.38 5.79
N ASP A 32 -38.53 19.03 6.82
CA ASP A 32 -37.15 18.99 7.28
C ASP A 32 -37.03 18.28 8.64
N ASP A 33 -35.84 17.74 8.88
CA ASP A 33 -35.43 17.19 10.17
C ASP A 33 -33.90 17.13 10.18
N LEU A 34 -33.29 17.96 11.03
CA LEU A 34 -31.83 18.08 11.14
C LEU A 34 -31.16 16.74 11.48
N GLN A 35 -31.87 15.84 12.19
CA GLN A 35 -31.33 14.52 12.52
C GLN A 35 -31.06 13.66 11.27
N TRP A 36 -31.86 13.82 10.23
CA TRP A 36 -31.84 12.94 9.06
C TRP A 36 -31.35 13.61 7.78
N GLU A 37 -31.14 14.93 7.79
CA GLU A 37 -30.72 15.71 6.62
C GLU A 37 -29.49 15.12 5.91
N ALA A 38 -28.40 14.85 6.65
CA ALA A 38 -27.19 14.28 6.07
C ALA A 38 -27.42 12.90 5.43
N LEU A 39 -28.24 12.05 6.04
CA LEU A 39 -28.59 10.74 5.47
C LEU A 39 -29.48 10.87 4.25
N VAL A 40 -30.38 11.86 4.20
CA VAL A 40 -31.14 12.17 2.99
C VAL A 40 -30.20 12.58 1.86
N ASP A 41 -29.20 13.42 2.15
CA ASP A 41 -28.23 13.85 1.15
C ASP A 41 -27.31 12.73 0.67
N VAL A 42 -26.95 11.77 1.55
CA VAL A 42 -26.32 10.50 1.16
C VAL A 42 -27.22 9.72 0.20
N LEU A 43 -28.50 9.54 0.54
CA LEU A 43 -29.46 8.81 -0.30
C LEU A 43 -29.73 9.52 -1.64
N ARG A 44 -29.49 10.83 -1.72
CA ARG A 44 -29.54 11.63 -2.96
C ARG A 44 -28.21 11.65 -3.71
N GLY A 45 -27.15 11.07 -3.14
CA GLY A 45 -25.80 11.05 -3.73
C GLY A 45 -25.06 12.39 -3.69
N LYS A 46 -25.57 13.37 -2.92
CA LYS A 46 -24.92 14.68 -2.71
C LYS A 46 -23.74 14.59 -1.75
N VAL A 47 -23.85 13.72 -0.74
CA VAL A 47 -22.75 13.41 0.18
C VAL A 47 -22.14 12.07 -0.21
N LYS A 48 -20.82 12.07 -0.43
CA LYS A 48 -20.04 10.88 -0.78
C LYS A 48 -19.50 10.22 0.48
N ILE A 49 -19.92 9.00 0.78
CA ILE A 49 -19.44 8.28 1.97
C ILE A 49 -17.98 7.85 1.77
N GLN A 50 -17.16 8.22 2.74
CA GLN A 50 -15.75 7.83 2.87
C GLN A 50 -15.65 6.95 4.12
N ASN A 51 -15.43 5.65 3.95
CA ASN A 51 -15.54 4.69 5.05
C ASN A 51 -14.17 4.19 5.51
N HIS A 52 -13.83 4.42 6.79
CA HIS A 52 -12.61 3.91 7.41
C HIS A 52 -12.74 2.41 7.66
N CYS A 53 -11.84 1.59 7.11
CA CYS A 53 -11.94 0.13 7.15
C CYS A 53 -10.56 -0.50 6.94
N TYR A 54 -10.32 -1.72 7.43
CA TYR A 54 -9.03 -2.38 7.21
C TYR A 54 -9.18 -3.82 6.70
N GLU A 55 -9.93 -4.64 7.45
CA GLU A 55 -9.99 -6.08 7.25
C GLU A 55 -11.11 -6.47 6.26
N ALA A 56 -10.95 -7.60 5.59
CA ALA A 56 -11.91 -8.14 4.63
C ALA A 56 -13.28 -8.41 5.27
N VAL A 57 -13.32 -8.79 6.56
CA VAL A 57 -14.56 -9.02 7.31
C VAL A 57 -15.36 -7.73 7.52
N ASP A 58 -14.67 -6.60 7.72
CA ASP A 58 -15.32 -5.30 7.87
C ASP A 58 -15.86 -4.81 6.52
N LEU A 59 -15.08 -5.03 5.45
CA LEU A 59 -15.48 -4.75 4.06
C LEU A 59 -16.75 -5.55 3.70
N ASP A 60 -16.83 -6.84 4.05
CA ASP A 60 -18.04 -7.66 3.85
C ASP A 60 -19.24 -7.09 4.62
N GLY A 61 -19.04 -6.78 5.90
CA GLY A 61 -20.10 -6.26 6.76
C GLY A 61 -20.74 -4.99 6.20
N ILE A 62 -19.92 -4.02 5.79
CA ILE A 62 -20.44 -2.78 5.22
C ILE A 62 -21.01 -2.97 3.81
N ILE A 63 -20.48 -3.90 2.99
CA ILE A 63 -21.08 -4.24 1.69
C ILE A 63 -22.50 -4.80 1.87
N ARG A 64 -22.70 -5.66 2.87
CA ARG A 64 -24.05 -6.16 3.20
C ARG A 64 -25.00 -5.03 3.61
N LEU A 65 -24.53 -4.08 4.41
CA LEU A 65 -25.31 -2.90 4.80
C LEU A 65 -25.65 -1.99 3.61
N THR A 66 -24.71 -1.74 2.70
CA THR A 66 -24.98 -0.95 1.48
C THR A 66 -26.07 -1.61 0.62
N ASN A 67 -26.05 -2.94 0.53
CA ASN A 67 -27.05 -3.71 -0.21
C ASN A 67 -28.41 -3.77 0.49
N GLU A 68 -28.46 -3.82 1.81
CA GLU A 68 -29.71 -3.78 2.58
C GLU A 68 -30.38 -2.40 2.51
N PHE A 69 -29.61 -1.35 2.81
CA PHE A 69 -30.12 0.01 2.93
C PHE A 69 -30.03 0.85 1.65
N LYS A 70 -29.46 0.28 0.58
CA LYS A 70 -29.41 0.86 -0.78
C LYS A 70 -28.76 2.25 -0.82
N PHE A 71 -27.55 2.35 -0.26
CA PHE A 71 -26.69 3.53 -0.33
C PHE A 71 -25.30 3.15 -0.86
N SER A 72 -24.61 4.08 -1.53
CA SER A 72 -23.30 3.83 -2.14
C SER A 72 -22.15 4.38 -1.29
N ILE A 73 -21.00 3.71 -1.28
CA ILE A 73 -19.76 4.20 -0.69
C ILE A 73 -18.83 4.67 -1.83
N ALA A 74 -18.27 5.86 -1.68
CA ALA A 74 -17.36 6.42 -2.68
C ALA A 74 -15.97 5.80 -2.59
N ALA A 75 -15.43 5.66 -1.37
CA ALA A 75 -14.20 4.92 -1.16
C ALA A 75 -14.07 4.34 0.26
N PHE A 76 -13.30 3.26 0.35
CA PHE A 76 -12.76 2.75 1.61
C PHE A 76 -11.40 3.36 1.89
N HIS A 77 -11.16 3.75 3.14
CA HIS A 77 -9.91 4.31 3.62
C HIS A 77 -9.12 3.25 4.36
N HIS A 78 -7.81 3.23 4.15
CA HIS A 78 -6.82 2.24 4.58
C HIS A 78 -6.96 0.91 3.86
N ALA A 79 -8.06 0.19 4.13
CA ALA A 79 -8.51 -1.03 3.45
C ALA A 79 -7.36 -2.00 3.16
N HIS A 80 -6.52 -2.28 4.16
CA HIS A 80 -5.28 -3.02 3.99
C HIS A 80 -5.49 -4.44 3.44
N GLU A 81 -6.67 -5.04 3.58
CA GLU A 81 -6.99 -6.35 3.01
C GLU A 81 -7.84 -6.30 1.73
N ALA A 82 -8.14 -5.11 1.18
CA ALA A 82 -8.98 -4.95 -0.01
C ALA A 82 -8.47 -5.74 -1.23
N TYR A 83 -7.14 -5.80 -1.40
CA TYR A 83 -6.49 -6.51 -2.51
C TYR A 83 -6.66 -8.04 -2.45
N LEU A 84 -7.05 -8.58 -1.29
CA LEU A 84 -7.34 -10.00 -1.11
C LEU A 84 -8.78 -10.36 -1.50
N VAL A 85 -9.67 -9.36 -1.56
CA VAL A 85 -11.10 -9.54 -1.81
C VAL A 85 -11.67 -8.64 -2.92
N PRO A 86 -11.01 -8.49 -4.08
CA PRO A 86 -11.49 -7.62 -5.17
C PRO A 86 -12.89 -8.02 -5.67
N GLY A 87 -13.18 -9.33 -5.71
CA GLY A 87 -14.49 -9.85 -6.07
C GLY A 87 -15.61 -9.43 -5.11
N LEU A 88 -15.31 -9.26 -3.83
CA LEU A 88 -16.26 -8.81 -2.82
C LEU A 88 -16.58 -7.33 -3.01
N LEU A 89 -15.57 -6.49 -3.25
CA LEU A 89 -15.73 -5.05 -3.48
C LEU A 89 -16.68 -4.73 -4.65
N ARG A 90 -16.69 -5.59 -5.69
CA ARG A 90 -17.59 -5.47 -6.84
C ARG A 90 -19.07 -5.75 -6.53
N GLN A 91 -19.37 -6.37 -5.39
CA GLN A 91 -20.74 -6.66 -4.94
C GLN A 91 -21.40 -5.47 -4.20
N MET A 92 -20.66 -4.38 -4.01
CA MET A 92 -21.20 -3.18 -3.36
C MET A 92 -22.38 -2.59 -4.13
N TYR A 93 -23.36 -2.06 -3.39
CA TYR A 93 -24.51 -1.41 -4.00
C TYR A 93 -24.12 -0.13 -4.76
N GLY A 94 -24.65 0.00 -5.98
CA GLY A 94 -24.47 1.18 -6.83
C GLY A 94 -23.23 1.06 -7.72
N HIS A 95 -22.04 1.03 -7.14
CA HIS A 95 -20.78 0.90 -7.88
C HIS A 95 -19.67 0.34 -6.98
N THR A 96 -18.60 -0.15 -7.61
CA THR A 96 -17.37 -0.51 -6.89
C THR A 96 -16.78 0.74 -6.24
N PRO A 97 -16.40 0.70 -4.95
CA PRO A 97 -15.78 1.83 -4.28
C PRO A 97 -14.32 1.97 -4.70
N GLY A 98 -13.79 3.19 -4.64
CA GLY A 98 -12.34 3.40 -4.70
C GLY A 98 -11.65 2.95 -3.41
N ILE A 99 -10.35 2.73 -3.47
CA ILE A 99 -9.54 2.27 -2.33
C ILE A 99 -8.47 3.31 -2.02
N ALA A 100 -8.67 4.06 -0.95
CA ALA A 100 -7.75 5.08 -0.45
C ALA A 100 -6.78 4.50 0.59
N MET A 101 -5.56 4.16 0.18
CA MET A 101 -4.60 3.41 0.99
C MET A 101 -3.23 4.10 1.07
N PHE A 102 -2.40 3.62 1.99
CA PHE A 102 -0.97 3.90 1.97
C PHE A 102 -0.28 3.00 0.94
N ALA A 103 0.80 3.46 0.33
CA ALA A 103 1.61 2.63 -0.55
C ALA A 103 2.36 1.56 0.24
N THR A 104 2.98 1.92 1.37
CA THR A 104 3.83 0.98 2.15
C THR A 104 3.61 1.02 3.66
N ASN A 105 3.00 2.08 4.20
CA ASN A 105 2.74 2.18 5.64
C ASN A 105 1.66 1.17 6.07
N SER A 106 2.10 0.03 6.62
CA SER A 106 1.28 -1.10 7.06
C SER A 106 1.90 -1.77 8.29
N ARG A 107 1.29 -2.84 8.82
CA ARG A 107 1.82 -3.69 9.91
C ARG A 107 1.99 -3.02 11.27
N TYR A 108 1.48 -1.80 11.45
CA TYR A 108 1.56 -1.04 12.70
C TYR A 108 0.44 -1.39 13.71
N LYS A 109 -0.58 -2.15 13.29
CA LYS A 109 -1.70 -2.65 14.10
C LYS A 109 -2.17 -4.01 13.58
N ARG A 110 -2.93 -4.74 14.40
CA ARG A 110 -3.52 -6.05 14.03
C ARG A 110 -4.30 -6.01 12.72
N GLU A 111 -5.24 -5.08 12.60
CA GLU A 111 -6.07 -4.91 11.40
C GLU A 111 -5.26 -4.44 10.16
N ALA A 112 -4.07 -3.87 10.37
CA ALA A 112 -3.17 -3.42 9.31
C ALA A 112 -2.08 -4.45 8.95
N TYR A 113 -2.09 -5.62 9.57
CA TYR A 113 -0.96 -6.56 9.54
C TYR A 113 -0.78 -7.24 8.18
N ARG A 114 -1.88 -7.45 7.45
CA ARG A 114 -1.89 -8.08 6.12
C ARG A 114 -1.78 -7.09 4.97
N GLY A 115 -1.42 -5.84 5.26
CA GLY A 115 -1.10 -4.85 4.23
C GLY A 115 0.13 -5.27 3.41
N SER A 116 0.13 -4.91 2.13
CA SER A 116 1.21 -5.19 1.20
C SER A 116 1.48 -3.99 0.30
N GLU A 117 2.76 -3.75 0.03
CA GLU A 117 3.27 -2.78 -0.94
C GLU A 117 2.81 -3.06 -2.39
N PHE A 118 2.41 -4.30 -2.68
CA PHE A 118 1.86 -4.70 -3.99
C PHE A 118 0.34 -4.51 -4.08
N ALA A 119 -0.35 -4.17 -2.97
CA ALA A 119 -1.80 -4.00 -2.95
C ALA A 119 -2.31 -2.99 -4.00
N PRO A 120 -1.67 -1.81 -4.22
CA PRO A 120 -2.06 -0.89 -5.28
C PRO A 120 -2.06 -1.53 -6.67
N ARG A 121 -1.03 -2.34 -6.98
CA ARG A 121 -0.90 -3.04 -8.27
C ARG A 121 -1.99 -4.09 -8.42
N VAL A 122 -2.18 -4.95 -7.43
CA VAL A 122 -3.19 -6.02 -7.45
C VAL A 122 -4.60 -5.43 -7.65
N LEU A 123 -4.94 -4.35 -6.95
CA LEU A 123 -6.24 -3.69 -7.10
C LEU A 123 -6.42 -3.06 -8.49
N ALA A 124 -5.36 -2.43 -9.02
CA ALA A 124 -5.39 -1.83 -10.35
C ALA A 124 -5.58 -2.88 -11.46
N ASP A 125 -4.95 -4.05 -11.33
CA ASP A 125 -5.09 -5.16 -12.28
C ASP A 125 -6.51 -5.73 -12.28
N GLU A 126 -7.20 -5.62 -11.16
CA GLU A 126 -8.62 -5.95 -10.97
C GLU A 126 -9.59 -4.84 -11.42
N GLY A 127 -9.07 -3.74 -11.97
CA GLY A 127 -9.84 -2.59 -12.44
C GLY A 127 -10.45 -1.74 -11.32
N ILE A 128 -9.90 -1.83 -10.11
CA ILE A 128 -10.38 -1.06 -8.94
C ILE A 128 -9.59 0.25 -8.82
N ASP A 129 -10.31 1.36 -8.69
CA ASP A 129 -9.72 2.70 -8.55
C ASP A 129 -8.90 2.81 -7.25
N VAL A 130 -7.59 3.04 -7.37
CA VAL A 130 -6.68 3.24 -6.23
C VAL A 130 -6.41 4.73 -5.99
N VAL A 131 -6.50 5.15 -4.73
CA VAL A 131 -6.11 6.46 -4.24
C VAL A 131 -4.99 6.27 -3.22
N LEU A 132 -3.91 7.03 -3.38
CA LEU A 132 -2.84 7.04 -2.39
C LEU A 132 -3.02 8.25 -1.48
N LYS A 133 -2.88 8.05 -0.16
CA LYS A 133 -3.09 9.09 0.83
C LYS A 133 -2.02 9.09 1.91
N SER A 134 -1.82 10.26 2.51
CA SER A 134 -0.88 10.42 3.63
C SER A 134 -1.51 10.20 5.00
N ASP A 135 -2.84 10.31 5.11
CA ASP A 135 -3.57 10.28 6.38
C ASP A 135 -2.97 11.22 7.43
N HIS A 136 -2.66 12.45 7.01
CA HIS A 136 -1.89 13.37 7.84
C HIS A 136 -2.55 13.54 9.24
N PRO A 137 -1.79 13.38 10.35
CA PRO A 137 -0.33 13.37 10.43
C PRO A 137 0.37 12.00 10.42
N VAL A 138 -0.31 10.89 10.15
CA VAL A 138 0.31 9.54 10.17
C VAL A 138 1.54 9.50 9.25
N THR A 139 1.40 9.99 8.02
CA THR A 139 2.54 10.42 7.21
C THR A 139 2.40 11.90 6.84
N ASN A 140 3.52 12.54 6.50
CA ASN A 140 3.52 13.97 6.21
C ASN A 140 2.91 14.22 4.82
N SER A 141 1.87 15.06 4.72
CA SER A 141 1.18 15.36 3.45
C SER A 141 2.09 16.00 2.40
N ARG A 142 3.20 16.64 2.81
CA ARG A 142 4.24 17.14 1.89
C ARG A 142 4.88 16.03 1.06
N TYR A 143 4.81 14.79 1.52
CA TYR A 143 5.34 13.61 0.85
C TYR A 143 4.25 12.80 0.14
N LEU A 144 3.06 13.35 -0.13
CA LEU A 144 1.99 12.62 -0.81
C LEU A 144 2.43 12.02 -2.15
N LEU A 145 3.23 12.74 -2.94
CA LEU A 145 3.77 12.21 -4.20
C LEU A 145 4.73 11.03 -3.97
N HIS A 146 5.39 10.98 -2.80
CA HIS A 146 6.25 9.85 -2.45
C HIS A 146 5.46 8.54 -2.32
N GLU A 147 4.20 8.58 -1.86
CA GLU A 147 3.33 7.41 -1.87
C GLU A 147 3.13 6.89 -3.31
N ALA A 148 2.87 7.79 -4.28
CA ALA A 148 2.77 7.43 -5.69
C ALA A 148 4.09 6.88 -6.27
N GLN A 149 5.23 7.45 -5.89
CA GLN A 149 6.54 6.95 -6.28
C GLN A 149 6.79 5.53 -5.73
N GLN A 150 6.41 5.26 -4.48
CA GLN A 150 6.53 3.94 -3.86
C GLN A 150 5.64 2.92 -4.56
N ALA A 151 4.36 3.23 -4.78
CA ALA A 151 3.45 2.32 -5.48
C ALA A 151 3.91 2.04 -6.93
N PHE A 152 4.41 3.07 -7.62
CA PHE A 152 5.04 2.90 -8.95
C PHE A 152 6.25 1.97 -8.89
N TYR A 153 7.12 2.15 -7.90
CA TYR A 153 8.29 1.30 -7.69
C TYR A 153 7.88 -0.17 -7.51
N TYR A 154 6.80 -0.45 -6.79
CA TYR A 154 6.25 -1.80 -6.56
C TYR A 154 5.25 -2.27 -7.64
N GLY A 155 5.34 -1.71 -8.85
CA GLY A 155 4.70 -2.28 -10.04
C GLY A 155 3.38 -1.66 -10.45
N LEU A 156 2.85 -0.65 -9.75
CA LEU A 156 1.69 0.09 -10.23
C LEU A 156 2.07 0.84 -11.53
N PRO A 157 1.30 0.76 -12.63
CA PRO A 157 1.62 1.47 -13.87
C PRO A 157 1.77 2.99 -13.67
N ALA A 158 2.72 3.62 -14.35
CA ALA A 158 3.06 5.03 -14.18
C ALA A 158 1.85 5.99 -14.28
N SER A 159 0.97 5.76 -15.25
CA SER A 159 -0.24 6.58 -15.44
C SER A 159 -1.19 6.43 -14.25
N LEU A 160 -1.32 5.23 -13.69
CA LEU A 160 -2.19 4.96 -12.54
C LEU A 160 -1.59 5.50 -11.24
N ALA A 161 -0.25 5.45 -11.08
CA ALA A 161 0.44 6.04 -9.93
C ALA A 161 0.29 7.57 -9.88
N LEU A 162 0.35 8.26 -11.02
CA LEU A 162 0.04 9.70 -11.05
C LEU A 162 -1.46 9.95 -10.83
N ALA A 163 -2.32 9.14 -11.46
CA ALA A 163 -3.77 9.25 -11.30
C ALA A 163 -4.22 9.08 -9.83
N SER A 164 -3.58 8.19 -9.06
CA SER A 164 -3.95 7.88 -7.68
C SER A 164 -3.78 9.06 -6.71
N VAL A 165 -3.06 10.11 -7.11
CA VAL A 165 -2.91 11.36 -6.34
C VAL A 165 -3.44 12.59 -7.10
N THR A 166 -4.07 12.40 -8.26
CA THR A 166 -4.62 13.49 -9.10
C THR A 166 -6.05 13.21 -9.54
N THR A 167 -6.26 12.52 -10.66
CA THR A 167 -7.57 12.30 -11.27
C THR A 167 -8.47 11.39 -10.46
N THR A 168 -7.93 10.33 -9.86
CA THR A 168 -8.70 9.32 -9.14
C THR A 168 -9.31 9.88 -7.85
N PRO A 169 -8.57 10.57 -6.95
CA PRO A 169 -9.19 11.21 -5.79
C PRO A 169 -10.18 12.32 -6.18
N ALA A 170 -9.90 13.11 -7.24
CA ALA A 170 -10.83 14.13 -7.73
C ALA A 170 -12.18 13.50 -8.15
N LYS A 171 -12.15 12.40 -8.91
CA LYS A 171 -13.36 11.66 -9.33
C LYS A 171 -14.13 11.11 -8.14
N ILE A 172 -13.44 10.45 -7.21
CA ILE A 172 -14.07 9.85 -6.01
C ILE A 172 -14.68 10.93 -5.10
N ALA A 173 -14.05 12.09 -5.00
CA ALA A 173 -14.58 13.24 -4.25
C ALA A 173 -15.70 13.99 -4.98
N GLY A 174 -15.97 13.69 -6.26
CA GLY A 174 -16.95 14.43 -7.08
C GLY A 174 -16.46 15.79 -7.56
N LEU A 175 -15.15 16.02 -7.59
CA LEU A 175 -14.47 17.27 -7.96
C LEU A 175 -13.76 17.19 -9.32
N ASP A 176 -13.93 16.11 -10.08
CA ASP A 176 -13.28 15.91 -11.37
C ASP A 176 -13.78 16.82 -12.49
N HIS A 177 -14.81 17.64 -12.23
CA HIS A 177 -15.26 18.73 -13.08
C HIS A 177 -14.45 20.02 -12.88
N ARG A 178 -13.56 20.06 -11.87
CA ARG A 178 -12.73 21.22 -11.52
C ARG A 178 -11.25 20.91 -11.44
N VAL A 179 -10.86 19.85 -10.73
CA VAL A 179 -9.45 19.58 -10.40
C VAL A 179 -8.98 18.20 -10.87
N GLY A 180 -7.66 17.98 -10.78
CA GLY A 180 -7.02 16.69 -11.02
C GLY A 180 -6.59 16.41 -12.46
N LYS A 181 -6.91 17.30 -13.43
CA LYS A 181 -6.53 17.16 -14.84
C LYS A 181 -5.91 18.45 -15.36
N VAL A 182 -4.88 18.31 -16.19
CA VAL A 182 -4.39 19.41 -17.03
C VAL A 182 -5.20 19.42 -18.33
N LYS A 183 -6.35 20.10 -18.31
CA LYS A 183 -7.29 20.17 -19.43
C LYS A 183 -8.04 21.51 -19.43
N ALA A 184 -8.32 22.06 -20.61
CA ALA A 184 -9.12 23.29 -20.73
C ALA A 184 -10.50 23.13 -20.06
N GLY A 185 -10.86 24.09 -19.21
CA GLY A 185 -12.09 24.08 -18.40
C GLY A 185 -11.92 23.59 -16.96
N TRP A 186 -10.72 23.14 -16.57
CA TRP A 186 -10.35 22.79 -15.20
C TRP A 186 -9.60 23.95 -14.54
N ASP A 187 -9.61 23.98 -13.21
CA ASP A 187 -8.91 24.93 -12.38
C ASP A 187 -7.40 24.86 -12.68
N ALA A 188 -6.74 26.02 -12.74
CA ALA A 188 -5.34 26.14 -13.13
C ALA A 188 -4.38 25.79 -11.96
N ASP A 189 -4.58 24.61 -11.40
CA ASP A 189 -3.80 24.02 -10.30
C ASP A 189 -2.67 23.16 -10.88
N LEU A 190 -1.47 23.74 -10.96
CA LEU A 190 -0.34 23.16 -11.68
C LEU A 190 0.90 23.11 -10.79
N VAL A 191 1.66 22.02 -10.89
CA VAL A 191 2.98 21.92 -10.27
C VAL A 191 4.02 21.74 -11.35
N LEU A 192 5.00 22.64 -11.37
CA LEU A 192 6.16 22.54 -12.24
C LEU A 192 7.25 21.76 -11.51
N TRP A 193 7.78 20.72 -12.13
CA TRP A 193 8.81 19.83 -11.56
C TRP A 193 10.13 19.94 -12.33
N ASP A 194 11.24 19.73 -11.63
CA ASP A 194 12.60 19.71 -12.23
C ASP A 194 12.92 18.44 -13.02
N SER A 195 12.13 17.39 -12.79
CA SER A 195 12.25 16.05 -13.37
C SER A 195 10.89 15.36 -13.35
N HIS A 196 10.80 14.15 -13.90
CA HIS A 196 9.55 13.40 -13.93
C HIS A 196 9.04 13.18 -12.48
N PRO A 197 7.77 13.48 -12.14
CA PRO A 197 7.28 13.46 -10.75
C PRO A 197 7.41 12.10 -10.04
N LEU A 198 7.42 10.99 -10.81
CA LEU A 198 7.67 9.64 -10.27
C LEU A 198 9.15 9.34 -9.97
N ALA A 199 10.09 10.23 -10.27
CA ALA A 199 11.48 10.08 -9.86
C ALA A 199 11.63 10.46 -8.37
N LEU A 200 12.33 9.63 -7.59
CA LEU A 200 12.53 9.85 -6.15
C LEU A 200 13.23 11.17 -5.82
N SER A 201 14.03 11.70 -6.75
CA SER A 201 14.74 12.97 -6.60
C SER A 201 13.94 14.18 -7.12
N ALA A 202 12.70 13.98 -7.58
CA ALA A 202 11.92 15.06 -8.17
C ALA A 202 11.55 16.12 -7.14
N THR A 203 11.78 17.38 -7.52
CA THR A 203 11.53 18.54 -6.67
C THR A 203 10.57 19.51 -7.37
N PRO A 204 9.53 20.01 -6.67
CA PRO A 204 8.66 21.04 -7.23
C PRO A 204 9.41 22.37 -7.32
N ILE A 205 9.43 22.96 -8.51
CA ILE A 205 10.01 24.28 -8.82
C ILE A 205 9.04 25.39 -8.47
N GLN A 206 7.77 25.22 -8.85
CA GLN A 206 6.69 26.18 -8.63
C GLN A 206 5.35 25.46 -8.50
N VAL A 207 4.44 26.03 -7.71
CA VAL A 207 3.06 25.59 -7.55
C VAL A 207 2.15 26.75 -7.93
N PHE A 208 1.16 26.49 -8.77
CA PHE A 208 0.09 27.42 -9.11
C PHE A 208 -1.22 26.88 -8.54
N ILE A 209 -2.01 27.75 -7.92
CA ILE A 209 -3.39 27.46 -7.50
C ILE A 209 -4.27 28.52 -8.13
N ASP A 210 -5.30 28.11 -8.86
CA ASP A 210 -6.15 29.02 -9.65
C ASP A 210 -5.33 29.96 -10.58
N GLY A 211 -4.19 29.48 -11.08
CA GLY A 211 -3.27 30.25 -11.92
C GLY A 211 -2.36 31.23 -11.16
N ILE A 212 -2.45 31.30 -9.83
CA ILE A 212 -1.65 32.18 -8.98
C ILE A 212 -0.43 31.42 -8.43
N PRO A 213 0.81 31.92 -8.64
CA PRO A 213 2.02 31.29 -8.11
C PRO A 213 2.07 31.34 -6.58
N GLN A 214 2.42 30.23 -5.95
CA GLN A 214 2.41 30.06 -4.49
C GLN A 214 3.79 30.14 -3.84
N LEU A 215 4.87 29.81 -4.58
CA LEU A 215 6.24 29.91 -4.07
C LEU A 215 6.83 31.28 -4.41
N SER A 216 7.19 32.04 -3.38
CA SER A 216 7.83 33.36 -3.50
C SER A 216 9.26 33.31 -4.03
N ALA A 217 9.99 32.23 -3.74
CA ALA A 217 11.31 31.92 -4.26
C ALA A 217 11.28 30.52 -4.88
N PRO A 218 11.04 30.39 -6.21
CA PRO A 218 11.04 29.09 -6.88
C PRO A 218 12.40 28.42 -6.74
N SER A 219 12.40 27.10 -6.53
CA SER A 219 13.65 26.35 -6.36
C SER A 219 14.42 26.36 -7.69
N THR A 220 15.57 27.03 -7.70
CA THR A 220 16.46 27.11 -8.86
C THR A 220 17.51 26.01 -8.78
N ILE A 221 17.08 24.76 -8.62
CA ILE A 221 17.99 23.65 -8.95
C ILE A 221 18.09 23.70 -10.48
N ALA A 222 19.27 24.03 -11.00
CA ALA A 222 19.54 23.97 -12.44
C ALA A 222 18.92 22.66 -12.96
N PRO A 223 18.06 22.70 -13.99
CA PRO A 223 17.25 21.56 -14.37
C PRO A 223 18.16 20.35 -14.44
N SER A 224 17.86 19.33 -13.62
CA SER A 224 18.60 18.08 -13.62
C SER A 224 18.83 17.72 -15.09
N PRO A 225 20.09 17.47 -15.52
CA PRO A 225 20.41 17.42 -16.95
C PRO A 225 19.38 16.54 -17.63
N LEU A 226 18.69 17.07 -18.65
CA LEU A 226 17.51 16.62 -19.43
C LEU A 226 17.11 15.12 -19.44
N LYS A 227 17.99 14.23 -19.01
CA LYS A 227 17.87 12.78 -18.80
C LYS A 227 16.80 12.33 -17.80
N GLN A 228 16.35 13.14 -16.83
CA GLN A 228 15.36 12.70 -15.83
C GLN A 228 13.92 13.15 -16.11
N GLN A 229 13.63 13.65 -17.31
CA GLN A 229 12.26 14.05 -17.73
C GLN A 229 11.41 12.87 -18.21
N THR A 230 11.98 11.67 -18.29
CA THR A 230 11.26 10.45 -18.70
C THR A 230 10.81 9.64 -17.49
N VAL A 231 9.80 8.79 -17.69
CA VAL A 231 9.33 7.86 -16.65
C VAL A 231 10.50 6.99 -16.18
N PRO A 232 10.80 6.93 -14.86
CA PRO A 232 11.89 6.11 -14.36
C PRO A 232 11.64 4.62 -14.57
N LYS A 233 12.70 3.82 -14.64
CA LYS A 233 12.60 2.36 -14.72
C LYS A 233 12.43 1.77 -13.33
N THR A 234 11.63 0.71 -13.23
CA THR A 234 11.39 -0.06 -12.01
C THR A 234 11.73 -1.54 -12.24
N PRO A 235 12.04 -2.31 -11.18
CA PRO A 235 12.15 -3.76 -11.28
C PRO A 235 10.83 -4.40 -11.74
N ASN A 236 10.89 -5.61 -12.28
CA ASN A 236 9.70 -6.43 -12.47
C ASN A 236 9.36 -7.11 -11.14
N TRP A 237 8.12 -6.90 -10.66
CA TRP A 237 7.57 -7.44 -9.41
C TRP A 237 6.39 -8.40 -9.63
N ASP A 238 6.21 -8.92 -10.84
CA ASP A 238 5.05 -9.76 -11.19
C ASP A 238 4.95 -11.01 -10.28
N ALA A 239 6.08 -11.63 -9.95
CA ALA A 239 6.11 -12.80 -9.08
C ALA A 239 5.74 -12.43 -7.64
N GLU A 240 6.32 -11.35 -7.12
CA GLU A 240 6.10 -10.87 -5.76
C GLU A 240 4.67 -10.38 -5.55
N ALA A 241 4.05 -9.75 -6.55
CA ALA A 241 2.64 -9.35 -6.51
C ALA A 241 1.71 -10.58 -6.41
N VAL A 242 2.00 -11.66 -7.14
CA VAL A 242 1.26 -12.92 -7.05
C VAL A 242 1.48 -13.59 -5.70
N GLU A 243 2.72 -13.62 -5.20
CA GLU A 243 3.05 -14.16 -3.89
C GLU A 243 2.35 -13.39 -2.76
N ALA A 244 2.25 -12.06 -2.86
CA ALA A 244 1.55 -11.24 -1.88
C ALA A 244 0.08 -11.64 -1.73
N VAL A 245 -0.62 -11.93 -2.82
CA VAL A 245 -2.00 -12.44 -2.74
C VAL A 245 -2.02 -13.87 -2.20
N LYS A 246 -1.15 -14.74 -2.70
CA LYS A 246 -1.07 -16.15 -2.29
C LYS A 246 -0.83 -16.33 -0.79
N PHE A 247 0.01 -15.47 -0.21
CA PHE A 247 0.39 -15.51 1.19
C PHE A 247 -0.26 -14.39 2.01
N ASP A 248 -1.35 -13.81 1.53
CA ASP A 248 -2.17 -12.91 2.33
C ASP A 248 -1.40 -11.67 2.85
N GLY A 249 -0.39 -11.21 2.10
CA GLY A 249 0.50 -10.10 2.42
C GLY A 249 1.59 -10.44 3.42
N LEU A 250 1.63 -11.68 3.90
CA LEU A 250 2.63 -12.17 4.84
C LEU A 250 3.77 -12.84 4.07
N PRO A 251 5.03 -12.54 4.40
CA PRO A 251 6.13 -13.25 3.76
C PRO A 251 6.04 -14.75 4.11
N PRO A 252 6.27 -15.66 3.15
CA PRO A 252 6.31 -17.08 3.45
C PRO A 252 7.42 -17.32 4.49
N LEU A 253 7.03 -17.72 5.69
CA LEU A 253 7.95 -18.01 6.80
C LEU A 253 8.69 -19.34 6.60
N GLU A 254 8.21 -20.15 5.67
CA GLU A 254 8.91 -21.37 5.25
C GLU A 254 10.15 -20.96 4.46
N GLY A 255 11.33 -21.25 5.04
CA GLY A 255 12.58 -21.12 4.31
C GLY A 255 12.50 -21.91 3.00
N LYS A 256 12.93 -21.30 1.89
CA LYS A 256 12.96 -21.96 0.60
C LYS A 256 13.96 -23.12 0.68
N LYS A 257 13.46 -24.35 0.82
CA LYS A 257 14.30 -25.55 0.88
C LYS A 257 15.01 -25.73 -0.46
N VAL A 258 16.32 -25.48 -0.49
CA VAL A 258 17.16 -25.81 -1.64
C VAL A 258 17.84 -27.15 -1.32
N GLY A 259 17.20 -28.28 -1.69
CA GLY A 259 17.75 -29.64 -1.49
C GLY A 259 16.70 -30.71 -1.12
N LYS A 260 17.07 -32.00 -1.28
CA LYS A 260 16.27 -33.16 -0.80
C LYS A 260 16.51 -33.35 0.69
N VAL A 261 15.42 -33.55 1.46
CA VAL A 261 15.46 -33.84 2.90
C VAL A 261 15.59 -35.34 3.08
N GLY A 262 16.79 -35.80 3.47
CA GLY A 262 17.12 -37.18 3.80
C GLY A 262 17.12 -37.40 5.31
N GLN A 263 16.53 -38.49 5.77
CA GLN A 263 16.43 -38.80 7.19
C GLN A 263 17.82 -39.02 7.83
N SER A 264 18.02 -38.43 9.01
CA SER A 264 19.11 -38.63 9.99
C SER A 264 20.47 -37.97 9.71
N GLY A 265 20.80 -36.93 10.50
CA GLY A 265 22.15 -36.36 10.64
C GLY A 265 22.42 -34.99 9.98
N GLU A 266 21.41 -34.34 9.42
CA GLU A 266 21.58 -33.19 8.51
C GLU A 266 21.92 -31.86 9.21
N GLY A 267 23.03 -31.25 8.79
CA GLY A 267 23.32 -29.84 9.05
C GLY A 267 22.60 -28.92 8.06
N VAL A 268 22.41 -27.66 8.45
CA VAL A 268 21.90 -26.59 7.57
C VAL A 268 23.09 -25.81 7.01
N VAL A 269 23.09 -25.57 5.71
CA VAL A 269 24.06 -24.67 5.06
C VAL A 269 23.38 -23.34 4.80
N PHE A 270 23.92 -22.28 5.39
CA PHE A 270 23.55 -20.91 5.08
C PHE A 270 24.51 -20.37 4.03
N ASP A 271 24.04 -20.17 2.80
CA ASP A 271 24.80 -19.53 1.73
C ASP A 271 24.56 -18.01 1.73
N GLY A 272 25.43 -17.27 1.05
CA GLY A 272 25.23 -15.83 0.87
C GLY A 272 25.30 -15.02 2.16
N VAL A 273 26.10 -15.44 3.14
CA VAL A 273 26.21 -14.77 4.45
C VAL A 273 27.16 -13.57 4.35
N GLY A 274 26.65 -12.37 4.64
CA GLY A 274 27.42 -11.13 4.66
C GLY A 274 28.12 -10.86 5.99
N SER A 275 27.48 -11.18 7.12
CA SER A 275 28.09 -11.08 8.44
C SER A 275 27.58 -12.13 9.42
N MET A 276 28.37 -12.46 10.43
CA MET A 276 28.00 -13.44 11.45
C MET A 276 28.35 -12.99 12.86
N TYR A 277 27.42 -13.20 13.80
CA TYR A 277 27.55 -12.86 15.21
C TYR A 277 27.23 -14.07 16.11
N VAL A 278 27.99 -14.24 17.19
CA VAL A 278 27.82 -15.33 18.17
C VAL A 278 27.79 -14.79 19.60
N LYS A 279 27.15 -15.50 20.53
CA LYS A 279 27.12 -15.11 21.95
C LYS A 279 28.32 -15.69 22.70
N ARG A 280 29.11 -14.83 23.35
CA ARG A 280 30.30 -15.17 24.17
C ARG A 280 30.27 -14.44 25.50
N GLY A 281 30.41 -15.17 26.61
CA GLY A 281 30.43 -14.55 27.94
C GLY A 281 29.24 -13.64 28.22
N GLY A 282 28.07 -13.93 27.65
CA GLY A 282 26.87 -13.11 27.77
C GLY A 282 26.72 -11.96 26.75
N LYS A 283 27.76 -11.64 25.96
CA LYS A 283 27.73 -10.57 24.94
C LYS A 283 27.63 -11.15 23.52
N VAL A 284 27.03 -10.41 22.60
CA VAL A 284 27.05 -10.73 21.17
C VAL A 284 28.34 -10.18 20.57
N VAL A 285 29.10 -11.02 19.88
CA VAL A 285 30.41 -10.71 19.29
C VAL A 285 30.37 -11.02 17.80
N GLU A 286 30.91 -10.11 16.99
CA GLU A 286 31.08 -10.31 15.55
C GLU A 286 32.19 -11.32 15.26
N VAL A 287 31.91 -12.31 14.42
CA VAL A 287 32.89 -13.29 13.93
C VAL A 287 33.50 -12.83 12.62
N PHE A 288 32.67 -12.31 11.71
CA PHE A 288 33.11 -11.66 10.48
C PHE A 288 32.03 -10.71 9.95
N SER A 289 32.46 -9.74 9.15
CA SER A 289 31.59 -8.87 8.35
C SER A 289 32.28 -8.56 7.02
N LEU A 290 31.62 -8.89 5.92
CA LEU A 290 32.14 -8.77 4.57
C LEU A 290 31.72 -7.45 3.95
N SER A 291 32.66 -6.81 3.24
CA SER A 291 32.40 -5.56 2.54
C SER A 291 31.55 -5.79 1.28
N PRO A 292 30.70 -4.84 0.88
CA PRO A 292 29.95 -4.93 -0.38
C PRO A 292 30.88 -5.19 -1.57
N GLY A 293 30.61 -6.23 -2.35
CA GLY A 293 31.43 -6.64 -3.50
C GLY A 293 32.55 -7.64 -3.19
N SER A 294 32.82 -7.94 -1.91
CA SER A 294 33.58 -9.15 -1.55
C SER A 294 32.69 -10.39 -1.66
N GLY A 295 33.25 -11.53 -2.05
CA GLY A 295 32.49 -12.78 -2.17
C GLY A 295 31.83 -13.15 -0.83
N LEU A 296 30.59 -13.66 -0.87
CA LEU A 296 29.82 -14.02 0.32
C LEU A 296 30.28 -15.37 0.90
N ALA A 297 30.15 -15.53 2.23
CA ALA A 297 30.51 -16.76 2.91
C ALA A 297 29.37 -17.79 2.93
N SER A 298 29.74 -19.05 3.15
CA SER A 298 28.77 -20.11 3.48
C SER A 298 29.04 -20.63 4.90
N VAL A 299 28.01 -20.74 5.74
CA VAL A 299 28.12 -21.18 7.13
C VAL A 299 27.36 -22.50 7.32
N VAL A 300 28.03 -23.52 7.86
CA VAL A 300 27.42 -24.83 8.12
C VAL A 300 27.08 -24.94 9.60
N VAL A 301 25.82 -25.24 9.91
CA VAL A 301 25.32 -25.45 11.26
C VAL A 301 24.88 -26.89 11.43
N LYS A 302 25.48 -27.61 12.38
CA LYS A 302 25.11 -28.98 12.75
C LYS A 302 24.69 -29.00 14.22
N GLU A 303 23.55 -29.62 14.53
CA GLU A 303 23.05 -29.74 15.91
C GLU A 303 22.99 -28.38 16.65
N GLY A 304 22.61 -27.31 15.94
CA GLY A 304 22.53 -25.96 16.51
C GLY A 304 23.88 -25.28 16.80
N LYS A 305 25.00 -25.86 16.36
CA LYS A 305 26.34 -25.29 16.49
C LYS A 305 26.95 -25.02 15.12
N VAL A 306 27.66 -23.90 14.99
CA VAL A 306 28.45 -23.60 13.79
C VAL A 306 29.60 -24.62 13.71
N SER A 307 29.59 -25.42 12.65
CA SER A 307 30.58 -26.48 12.41
C SER A 307 31.78 -25.95 11.63
N CYS A 308 31.55 -25.11 10.61
CA CYS A 308 32.58 -24.54 9.74
C CYS A 308 32.04 -23.36 8.93
N ILE A 309 32.96 -22.58 8.34
CA ILE A 309 32.68 -21.41 7.50
C ILE A 309 33.49 -21.55 6.21
N ALA A 310 32.88 -21.45 5.04
CA ALA A 310 33.56 -21.46 3.74
C ALA A 310 33.79 -20.02 3.24
N GLY A 311 34.94 -19.79 2.63
CA GLY A 311 35.28 -18.50 2.00
C GLY A 311 35.91 -17.45 2.93
N ILE A 312 36.02 -17.74 4.23
CA ILE A 312 36.70 -16.89 5.22
C ILE A 312 37.46 -17.80 6.20
N GLU A 313 38.74 -17.49 6.44
CA GLU A 313 39.48 -18.09 7.56
C GLU A 313 39.21 -17.31 8.85
N THR A 314 38.83 -18.03 9.91
CA THR A 314 38.66 -17.45 11.25
C THR A 314 39.53 -18.21 12.23
N THR A 315 39.89 -17.58 13.35
CA THR A 315 40.66 -18.20 14.43
C THR A 315 39.91 -19.30 15.18
N GLU A 316 38.60 -19.42 14.96
CA GLU A 316 37.67 -20.20 15.78
C GLU A 316 36.97 -21.31 15.03
N PHE A 317 36.71 -21.09 13.74
CA PHE A 317 36.05 -22.06 12.87
C PHE A 317 36.98 -22.42 11.73
N ARG A 318 37.15 -23.72 11.52
CA ARG A 318 37.95 -24.23 10.42
C ARG A 318 37.28 -23.87 9.09
N SER A 319 38.06 -23.37 8.14
CA SER A 319 37.60 -23.17 6.77
C SER A 319 37.18 -24.51 6.15
N CYS A 320 35.97 -24.59 5.60
CA CYS A 320 35.53 -25.77 4.86
C CYS A 320 35.80 -25.64 3.36
N VAL A 321 36.15 -26.75 2.72
CA VAL A 321 36.31 -26.83 1.26
C VAL A 321 34.93 -26.79 0.62
N GLN A 322 34.73 -25.89 -0.33
CA GLN A 322 33.42 -25.61 -0.93
C GLN A 322 32.79 -26.81 -1.63
N ASP A 323 33.60 -27.74 -2.14
CA ASP A 323 33.15 -28.94 -2.86
C ASP A 323 32.71 -30.08 -1.92
N ASP A 324 33.26 -30.18 -0.72
CA ASP A 324 32.94 -31.24 0.26
C ASP A 324 31.49 -31.16 0.77
N PHE A 325 30.86 -29.99 0.67
CA PHE A 325 29.49 -29.74 1.13
C PHE A 325 28.49 -29.58 -0.03
N ARG A 326 28.94 -29.56 -1.29
CA ARG A 326 28.05 -29.57 -2.47
C ARG A 326 27.39 -30.95 -2.71
N ASN A 327 28.02 -32.03 -2.24
CA ASN A 327 27.65 -33.40 -2.58
C ASN A 327 26.82 -34.15 -1.52
N GLY A 328 26.39 -33.50 -0.43
CA GLY A 328 25.54 -34.12 0.60
C GLY A 328 24.06 -33.71 0.50
N GLU A 329 23.14 -34.59 0.90
CA GLU A 329 21.74 -34.22 1.18
C GLU A 329 21.72 -33.31 2.43
N GLN A 330 21.50 -32.01 2.22
CA GLN A 330 21.47 -30.99 3.28
C GLN A 330 20.43 -29.92 2.95
N VAL A 331 19.84 -29.32 3.98
CA VAL A 331 18.96 -28.15 3.85
C VAL A 331 19.84 -26.93 3.62
N ARG A 332 19.70 -26.27 2.46
CA ARG A 332 20.40 -25.02 2.16
C ARG A 332 19.46 -23.82 2.18
N LEU A 333 19.94 -22.71 2.76
CA LEU A 333 19.26 -21.43 2.87
C LEU A 333 20.19 -20.33 2.37
N ASP A 334 19.81 -19.60 1.32
CA ASP A 334 20.59 -18.45 0.82
C ASP A 334 20.09 -17.15 1.46
N LEU A 335 20.98 -16.44 2.16
CA LEU A 335 20.69 -15.19 2.85
C LEU A 335 20.89 -13.94 1.98
N LYS A 336 21.39 -14.07 0.74
CA LYS A 336 21.57 -12.97 -0.23
C LYS A 336 22.24 -11.71 0.35
N GLY A 337 23.30 -11.90 1.13
CA GLY A 337 24.06 -10.82 1.80
C GLY A 337 23.56 -10.50 3.22
N GLY A 338 22.60 -11.25 3.74
CA GLY A 338 22.08 -11.10 5.10
C GLY A 338 23.05 -11.55 6.20
N SER A 339 22.64 -11.34 7.45
CA SER A 339 23.45 -11.64 8.63
C SER A 339 22.94 -12.86 9.39
N LEU A 340 23.86 -13.67 9.93
CA LEU A 340 23.55 -14.70 10.92
C LEU A 340 23.86 -14.16 12.32
N SER A 341 22.90 -14.25 13.24
CA SER A 341 23.11 -13.79 14.62
C SER A 341 22.58 -14.81 15.61
N TYR A 342 23.21 -14.87 16.79
CA TYR A 342 22.69 -15.64 17.92
C TYR A 342 21.32 -15.09 18.33
N VAL A 343 20.27 -15.89 18.15
CA VAL A 343 18.91 -15.50 18.51
C VAL A 343 18.68 -15.71 20.01
N LEU A 344 18.29 -14.65 20.71
CA LEU A 344 17.41 -14.76 21.86
C LEU A 344 16.03 -15.14 21.31
N LEU A 345 15.69 -16.43 21.33
CA LEU A 345 14.34 -16.88 20.97
C LEU A 345 13.39 -16.41 22.08
N SER A 346 12.69 -15.30 21.87
CA SER A 346 11.46 -15.05 22.62
C SER A 346 10.36 -15.89 21.98
N LEU A 347 10.16 -17.11 22.50
CA LEU A 347 8.93 -17.85 22.27
C LEU A 347 7.84 -17.17 23.10
N SER A 348 6.98 -16.38 22.46
CA SER A 348 5.70 -16.03 23.06
C SER A 348 4.71 -17.15 22.75
N SER A 349 4.38 -17.98 23.74
CA SER A 349 3.16 -18.77 23.66
C SER A 349 2.00 -17.86 24.03
N SER A 350 1.04 -17.67 23.13
CA SER A 350 -0.30 -17.22 23.54
C SER A 350 -0.90 -18.33 24.39
N ARG A 351 -1.09 -18.08 25.69
CA ARG A 351 -2.15 -18.74 26.46
C ARG A 351 -3.42 -17.92 26.33
#